data_AF-A0A517MTE7-F1
#
_entry.id   AF-A0A517MTE7-F1
#
_cell.length_a   1.000
_cell.length_b   1.000
_cell.length_c   1.000
_cell.angle_alpha   90.00
_cell.angle_beta   90.00
_cell.angle_gamma   90.00
#
_symmetry.space_group_name_H-M   'P 1'
#
loop_
_entity.id
_entity.type
_entity.pdbx_description
1 polymer ?
#
loop_
_entity_poly.entity_id
_entity_poly.type
_entity_poly.pdbx_seq_one_letter_code
_entity_poly.pdbx_strand_id
1 'polypeptide(L)'
;MNAHIAITKTKSQANRRGAMLPLIAFLLPVLLIFLGFAVDLAYMQNTRMELRAATDAAARAGATELSRTEDIAAARIKALNVAEANSVAGAPLKLAPSDVEVGRALPDSNGKWVFTPNGTPPNSVRVNGRRNQGSLSGTIPLFFGRIVGSQDFEPVQLATASFLNVDICLVLDRSSSMKLRDDSNESGMYLSDSRFCSAPYSNSRWVALDGAIRIFTQALRDTDADEKVALVTYSSDLSYYNPPLCGAYSDPSKLDSTLHTNLSRIEGKMDDYRDGVWNGNTYIEAGMRTALTELQHPTRSRDFADKIMIVLTDGHQNEGDALDAANDCSDAGVIVHAITFSSFADQNTMRNVANAAGGRHYHAHDGIALGDVFRELAAQIARLTE
;
A
#
# COMPACT_ATOMS: atom_id res chain seq x y z
N MET A 1 21.98 -117.08 -14.03
CA MET A 1 22.76 -116.05 -14.76
C MET A 1 21.81 -114.93 -15.14
N ASN A 2 22.33 -113.70 -15.09
CA ASN A 2 21.76 -112.41 -15.51
C ASN A 2 21.14 -111.54 -14.42
N ALA A 3 21.87 -110.44 -14.21
CA ALA A 3 21.72 -109.37 -13.24
C ALA A 3 20.61 -108.40 -13.64
N HIS A 4 20.08 -107.65 -12.66
CA HIS A 4 19.55 -106.32 -12.92
C HIS A 4 20.08 -105.31 -11.91
N ILE A 5 20.53 -104.21 -12.51
CA ILE A 5 21.41 -103.16 -12.03
C ILE A 5 20.60 -102.11 -11.26
N ALA A 6 21.12 -101.71 -10.09
CA ALA A 6 20.67 -100.52 -9.37
C ALA A 6 21.20 -99.26 -10.06
N ILE A 7 20.30 -98.32 -10.40
CA ILE A 7 20.69 -96.96 -10.83
C ILE A 7 19.99 -95.96 -9.90
N THR A 8 20.69 -95.56 -8.85
CA THR A 8 20.35 -94.39 -8.04
C THR A 8 20.92 -93.16 -8.74
N LYS A 9 20.06 -92.36 -9.41
CA LYS A 9 20.47 -91.06 -9.97
C LYS A 9 20.75 -90.05 -8.85
N THR A 10 22.01 -89.84 -8.52
CA THR A 10 22.47 -88.62 -7.82
C THR A 10 22.48 -87.47 -8.82
N LYS A 11 21.54 -86.53 -8.69
CA LYS A 11 21.60 -85.23 -9.38
C LYS A 11 22.83 -84.49 -8.87
N SER A 12 23.83 -84.25 -9.73
CA SER A 12 24.91 -83.32 -9.41
C SER A 12 24.32 -81.91 -9.37
N GLN A 13 24.46 -81.23 -8.22
CA GLN A 13 24.25 -79.79 -8.15
C GLN A 13 25.37 -79.13 -8.96
N ALA A 14 25.01 -78.59 -10.12
CA ALA A 14 25.91 -77.74 -10.88
C ALA A 14 26.29 -76.54 -9.99
N ASN A 15 27.60 -76.40 -9.74
CA ASN A 15 28.20 -75.27 -9.04
C ASN A 15 27.75 -73.96 -9.70
N ARG A 16 26.77 -73.28 -9.10
CA ARG A 16 26.39 -71.91 -9.46
C ARG A 16 27.54 -71.00 -9.04
N ARG A 17 28.46 -70.72 -9.96
CA ARG A 17 29.61 -69.83 -9.76
C ARG A 17 29.10 -68.44 -9.35
N GLY A 18 29.54 -67.96 -8.19
CA GLY A 18 29.14 -66.70 -7.57
C GLY A 18 29.62 -65.44 -8.29
N ALA A 19 29.39 -65.31 -9.60
CA ALA A 19 29.73 -64.11 -10.38
C ALA A 19 28.92 -62.87 -9.96
N MET A 20 27.78 -63.06 -9.27
CA MET A 20 26.98 -61.98 -8.70
C MET A 20 27.65 -61.31 -7.49
N LEU A 21 28.48 -62.03 -6.73
CA LEU A 21 29.07 -61.53 -5.48
C LEU A 21 30.07 -60.39 -5.73
N PRO A 22 31.02 -60.51 -6.68
CA PRO A 22 31.91 -59.41 -7.06
C PRO A 22 31.18 -58.20 -7.63
N LEU A 23 30.11 -58.43 -8.42
CA LEU A 23 29.29 -57.36 -8.98
C LEU A 23 28.61 -56.57 -7.86
N ILE A 24 27.94 -57.23 -6.92
CA ILE A 24 27.28 -56.59 -5.78
C ILE A 24 28.31 -55.85 -4.90
N ALA A 25 29.48 -56.45 -4.66
CA ALA A 25 30.55 -55.83 -3.88
C ALA A 25 31.04 -54.51 -4.49
N PHE A 26 31.01 -54.37 -5.82
CA PHE A 26 31.36 -53.13 -6.51
C PHE A 26 30.19 -52.14 -6.60
N LEU A 27 28.97 -52.63 -6.84
CA LEU A 27 27.79 -51.80 -7.07
C LEU A 27 27.24 -51.19 -5.77
N LEU A 28 27.40 -51.87 -4.63
CA LEU A 28 26.90 -51.41 -3.34
C LEU A 28 27.58 -50.11 -2.86
N PRO A 29 28.92 -49.95 -2.91
CA PRO A 29 29.57 -48.66 -2.65
C PRO A 29 29.09 -47.54 -3.57
N VAL A 30 28.90 -47.82 -4.86
CA VAL A 30 28.41 -46.84 -5.84
C VAL A 30 27.00 -46.35 -5.47
N LEU A 31 26.09 -47.28 -5.12
CA LEU A 31 24.74 -46.93 -4.67
C LEU A 31 24.75 -46.09 -3.39
N LEU A 32 25.64 -46.38 -2.43
CA LEU A 32 25.77 -45.60 -1.21
C LEU A 32 26.26 -44.17 -1.48
N ILE A 33 27.16 -43.97 -2.45
CA ILE A 33 27.60 -42.64 -2.87
C ILE A 33 26.43 -41.86 -3.49
N PHE A 34 25.65 -42.48 -4.37
CA PHE A 34 24.47 -41.84 -4.96
C PHE A 34 23.40 -41.51 -3.92
N LEU A 35 23.19 -42.39 -2.94
CA LEU A 35 22.27 -42.13 -1.83
C LEU A 35 22.74 -40.93 -1.00
N GLY A 36 24.03 -40.88 -0.64
CA GLY A 36 24.60 -39.75 0.09
C GLY A 36 24.46 -38.43 -0.67
N PHE A 37 24.73 -38.45 -1.98
CA PHE A 37 24.50 -37.29 -2.85
C PHE A 37 23.03 -36.86 -2.89
N ALA A 38 22.09 -37.81 -2.99
CA ALA A 38 20.66 -37.52 -3.00
C ALA A 38 20.19 -36.90 -1.67
N VAL A 39 20.72 -37.38 -0.54
CA VAL A 39 20.43 -36.82 0.79
C VAL A 39 20.97 -35.40 0.92
N ASP A 40 22.22 -35.15 0.54
CA ASP A 40 22.81 -33.81 0.59
C ASP A 40 22.05 -32.85 -0.35
N LEU A 41 21.66 -33.30 -1.54
CA LEU A 41 20.86 -32.49 -2.46
C LEU A 41 19.50 -32.13 -1.87
N ALA A 42 18.79 -33.10 -1.30
CA ALA A 42 17.51 -32.86 -0.65
C ALA A 42 17.64 -31.89 0.53
N TYR A 43 18.69 -32.07 1.34
CA TYR A 43 19.00 -31.19 2.46
C TYR A 43 19.29 -29.75 1.99
N MET A 44 20.15 -29.57 0.98
CA MET A 44 20.44 -28.25 0.40
C MET A 44 19.19 -27.54 -0.11
N GLN A 45 18.29 -28.26 -0.81
CA GLN A 45 17.06 -27.68 -1.33
C GLN A 45 16.10 -27.30 -0.20
N ASN A 46 15.95 -28.15 0.81
CA ASN A 46 15.15 -27.84 2.00
C ASN A 46 15.69 -26.59 2.70
N THR A 47 17.01 -26.52 2.92
CA THR A 47 17.65 -25.36 3.55
C THR A 47 17.48 -24.07 2.73
N ARG A 48 17.50 -24.13 1.40
CA ARG A 48 17.19 -22.95 0.56
C ARG A 48 15.76 -22.47 0.75
N MET A 49 14.80 -23.40 0.82
CA MET A 49 13.39 -23.06 1.04
C MET A 49 13.19 -22.44 2.43
N GLU A 50 13.77 -23.04 3.46
CA GLU A 50 13.74 -22.52 4.83
C GLU A 50 14.39 -21.12 4.91
N LEU A 51 15.55 -20.94 4.30
CA LEU A 51 16.23 -19.64 4.28
C LEU A 51 15.39 -18.59 3.58
N ARG A 52 14.74 -18.92 2.45
CA ARG A 52 13.83 -18.02 1.76
C ARG A 52 12.64 -17.63 2.64
N ALA A 53 11.96 -18.62 3.22
CA ALA A 53 10.82 -18.35 4.10
C ALA A 53 11.22 -17.46 5.30
N ALA A 54 12.34 -17.75 5.95
CA ALA A 54 12.84 -16.96 7.08
C ALA A 54 13.21 -15.52 6.67
N THR A 55 13.88 -15.35 5.53
CA THR A 55 14.30 -14.04 5.02
C THR A 55 13.09 -13.19 4.59
N ASP A 56 12.12 -13.79 3.88
CA ASP A 56 10.89 -13.13 3.47
C ASP A 56 10.04 -12.71 4.68
N ALA A 57 9.92 -13.59 5.69
CA ALA A 57 9.22 -13.30 6.93
C ALA A 57 9.88 -12.14 7.70
N ALA A 58 11.21 -12.13 7.79
CA ALA A 58 11.97 -11.06 8.43
C ALA A 58 11.79 -9.71 7.71
N ALA A 59 11.88 -9.71 6.37
CA ALA A 59 11.68 -8.50 5.58
C ALA A 59 10.25 -7.95 5.76
N ARG A 60 9.24 -8.81 5.66
CA ARG A 60 7.84 -8.43 5.85
C ARG A 60 7.59 -7.88 7.25
N ALA A 61 8.11 -8.54 8.29
CA ALA A 61 7.94 -8.09 9.65
C ALA A 61 8.59 -6.72 9.91
N GLY A 62 9.77 -6.48 9.35
CA GLY A 62 10.43 -5.17 9.40
C GLY A 62 9.62 -4.10 8.67
N ALA A 63 9.13 -4.39 7.46
CA ALA A 63 8.31 -3.47 6.68
C ALA A 63 6.98 -3.13 7.38
N THR A 64 6.29 -4.12 7.95
CA THR A 64 5.06 -3.89 8.72
C THR A 64 5.31 -3.04 9.97
N GLU A 65 6.39 -3.28 10.71
CA GLU A 65 6.72 -2.47 11.88
C GLU A 65 7.05 -1.02 11.48
N LEU A 66 7.79 -0.84 10.39
CA LEU A 66 8.13 0.48 9.85
C LEU A 66 6.87 1.25 9.42
N SER A 67 5.93 0.57 8.75
CA SER A 67 4.64 1.15 8.35
C SER A 67 3.82 1.66 9.54
N ARG A 68 3.86 0.96 10.68
CA ARG A 68 3.01 1.28 11.84
C ARG A 68 3.63 2.31 12.77
N THR A 69 4.94 2.27 12.94
CA THR A 69 5.65 3.03 13.99
C THR A 69 6.46 4.20 13.46
N GLU A 70 6.78 4.22 12.16
CA GLU A 70 7.70 5.17 11.54
C GLU A 70 9.09 5.18 12.20
N ASP A 71 9.46 4.08 12.89
CA ASP A 71 10.73 3.92 13.56
C ASP A 71 11.61 2.86 12.86
N ILE A 72 12.69 3.36 12.24
CA ILE A 72 13.69 2.53 11.54
C ILE A 72 14.40 1.56 12.49
N ALA A 73 14.67 1.96 13.74
CA ALA A 73 15.32 1.10 14.72
C ALA A 73 14.38 -0.02 15.18
N ALA A 74 13.12 0.31 15.48
CA ALA A 74 12.10 -0.69 15.81
C ALA A 74 11.90 -1.70 14.67
N ALA A 75 11.82 -1.21 13.43
CA ALA A 75 11.71 -2.05 12.24
C ALA A 75 12.88 -3.03 12.07
N ARG A 76 14.12 -2.57 12.29
CA ARG A 76 15.30 -3.43 12.27
C ARG A 76 15.24 -4.50 13.35
N ILE A 77 14.95 -4.11 14.59
CA ILE A 77 14.83 -5.05 15.71
C ILE A 77 13.76 -6.10 15.44
N LYS A 78 12.61 -5.69 14.89
CA LYS A 78 11.53 -6.61 14.53
C LYS A 78 11.96 -7.62 13.46
N ALA A 79 12.64 -7.17 12.41
CA ALA A 79 13.17 -8.06 11.38
C ALA A 79 14.17 -9.07 11.95
N LEU A 80 15.08 -8.64 12.82
CA LEU A 80 16.05 -9.51 13.49
C LEU A 80 15.36 -10.57 14.36
N ASN A 81 14.39 -10.16 15.18
CA ASN A 81 13.65 -11.07 16.06
C ASN A 81 12.86 -12.13 15.26
N VAL A 82 12.23 -11.73 14.14
CA VAL A 82 11.50 -12.67 13.29
C VAL A 82 12.46 -13.60 12.55
N ALA A 83 13.62 -13.13 12.11
CA ALA A 83 14.64 -14.02 11.55
C ALA A 83 15.07 -15.08 12.58
N GLU A 84 15.38 -14.68 13.82
CA GLU A 84 15.82 -15.60 14.88
C GLU A 84 14.71 -16.58 15.32
N ALA A 85 13.43 -16.19 15.21
CA ALA A 85 12.31 -17.09 15.46
C ALA A 85 12.15 -18.19 14.39
N ASN A 86 12.77 -18.04 13.22
CA ASN A 86 12.70 -19.01 12.13
C ASN A 86 13.97 -19.89 12.10
N SER A 87 13.76 -21.19 11.87
CA SER A 87 14.84 -22.16 11.78
C SER A 87 15.25 -22.40 10.32
N VAL A 88 16.55 -22.43 10.08
CA VAL A 88 17.16 -22.79 8.80
C VAL A 88 18.15 -23.92 9.09
N ALA A 89 17.98 -25.07 8.46
CA ALA A 89 18.80 -26.26 8.69
C ALA A 89 18.86 -26.69 10.16
N GLY A 90 17.77 -26.48 10.92
CA GLY A 90 17.67 -26.85 12.34
C GLY A 90 18.25 -25.83 13.34
N ALA A 91 18.73 -24.67 12.88
CA ALA A 91 19.24 -23.61 13.74
C ALA A 91 18.56 -22.26 13.45
N PRO A 92 18.38 -21.37 14.45
CA PRO A 92 17.86 -20.02 14.25
C PRO A 92 18.65 -19.22 13.20
N LEU A 93 17.95 -18.46 12.35
CA LEU A 93 18.59 -17.52 11.44
C LEU A 93 18.99 -16.24 12.18
N LYS A 94 20.26 -16.16 12.57
CA LYS A 94 20.87 -14.96 13.15
C LYS A 94 21.38 -14.04 12.04
N LEU A 95 20.92 -12.80 12.08
CA LEU A 95 21.29 -11.74 11.15
C LEU A 95 22.08 -10.65 11.90
N ALA A 96 23.05 -10.03 11.25
CA ALA A 96 23.66 -8.81 11.76
C ALA A 96 22.73 -7.61 11.48
N PRO A 97 22.80 -6.52 12.25
CA PRO A 97 22.06 -5.29 11.94
C PRO A 97 22.34 -4.75 10.53
N SER A 98 23.54 -5.01 9.98
CA SER A 98 23.92 -4.64 8.62
C SER A 98 23.23 -5.49 7.53
N ASP A 99 22.68 -6.65 7.89
CA ASP A 99 21.91 -7.49 6.96
C ASP A 99 20.48 -6.97 6.76
N VAL A 100 20.05 -5.95 7.52
CA VAL A 100 18.73 -5.33 7.42
C VAL A 100 18.89 -3.87 6.98
N GLU A 101 18.58 -3.63 5.71
CA GLU A 101 18.64 -2.31 5.09
C GLU A 101 17.23 -1.72 4.97
N VAL A 102 17.09 -0.46 5.33
CA VAL A 102 15.84 0.30 5.17
C VAL A 102 16.04 1.31 4.05
N GLY A 103 15.01 1.52 3.23
CA GLY A 103 15.08 2.41 2.10
C GLY A 103 13.73 2.66 1.45
N ARG A 104 13.77 3.20 0.24
CA ARG A 104 12.58 3.45 -0.58
C ARG A 104 12.57 2.53 -1.79
N ALA A 105 11.45 1.87 -2.03
CA ALA A 105 11.16 1.13 -3.24
C ALA A 105 10.11 1.89 -4.05
N LEU A 106 10.39 2.06 -5.35
CA LEU A 106 9.46 2.66 -6.31
C LEU A 106 9.41 1.78 -7.58
N PRO A 107 8.27 1.69 -8.27
CA PRO A 107 8.19 1.03 -9.56
C PRO A 107 9.00 1.82 -10.61
N ASP A 108 9.74 1.12 -11.46
CA ASP A 108 10.35 1.67 -12.67
C ASP A 108 9.30 1.85 -13.79
N SER A 109 9.74 2.36 -14.95
CA SER A 109 8.86 2.55 -16.11
C SER A 109 8.23 1.26 -16.66
N ASN A 110 8.73 0.09 -16.25
CA ASN A 110 8.20 -1.23 -16.62
C ASN A 110 7.36 -1.85 -15.48
N GLY A 111 7.11 -1.11 -14.40
CA GLY A 111 6.37 -1.59 -13.22
C GLY A 111 7.18 -2.49 -12.30
N LYS A 112 8.49 -2.60 -12.48
CA LYS A 112 9.36 -3.38 -11.58
C LYS A 112 9.78 -2.52 -10.39
N TRP A 113 9.54 -3.00 -9.19
CA TRP A 113 9.97 -2.33 -7.97
C TRP A 113 11.50 -2.31 -7.83
N VAL A 114 12.06 -1.12 -7.65
CA VAL A 114 13.50 -0.87 -7.47
C VAL A 114 13.75 -0.32 -6.08
N PHE A 115 14.50 -1.07 -5.26
CA PHE A 115 14.89 -0.65 -3.92
C PHE A 115 16.13 0.25 -3.97
N THR A 116 16.02 1.43 -3.35
CA THR A 116 17.09 2.38 -3.13
C THR A 116 17.40 2.46 -1.63
N PRO A 117 18.59 1.97 -1.19
CA PRO A 117 18.99 2.04 0.21
C PRO A 117 18.99 3.48 0.73
N ASN A 118 18.50 3.70 1.96
CA ASN A 118 18.39 5.01 2.59
C ASN A 118 17.55 6.05 1.82
N GLY A 119 16.69 5.61 0.89
CA GLY A 119 15.72 6.49 0.23
C GLY A 119 14.67 7.02 1.20
N THR A 120 14.23 8.27 1.01
CA THR A 120 13.28 8.98 1.87
C THR A 120 12.02 9.43 1.09
N PRO A 121 10.82 9.39 1.69
CA PRO A 121 10.52 8.66 2.92
C PRO A 121 10.69 7.15 2.73
N PRO A 122 11.18 6.43 3.76
CA PRO A 122 11.41 5.00 3.66
C PRO A 122 10.09 4.24 3.66
N ASN A 123 9.94 3.31 2.74
CA ASN A 123 8.74 2.51 2.57
C ASN A 123 9.06 1.01 2.38
N SER A 124 10.31 0.62 2.60
CA SER A 124 10.78 -0.73 2.30
C SER A 124 11.91 -1.18 3.21
N VAL A 125 11.90 -2.48 3.51
CA VAL A 125 12.95 -3.18 4.26
C VAL A 125 13.48 -4.33 3.43
N ARG A 126 14.80 -4.34 3.23
CA ARG A 126 15.54 -5.37 2.53
C ARG A 126 16.37 -6.18 3.53
N VAL A 127 16.21 -7.49 3.50
CA VAL A 127 16.91 -8.42 4.38
C VAL A 127 17.80 -9.36 3.57
N ASN A 128 19.05 -9.49 4.00
CA ASN A 128 20.02 -10.40 3.42
C ASN A 128 20.22 -11.61 4.34
N GLY A 129 19.47 -12.68 4.09
CA GLY A 129 19.61 -13.95 4.78
C GLY A 129 20.87 -14.68 4.33
N ARG A 130 21.90 -14.69 5.17
CA ARG A 130 23.20 -15.32 4.85
C ARG A 130 23.48 -16.51 5.76
N ARG A 131 23.86 -17.63 5.14
CA ARG A 131 24.41 -18.83 5.80
C ARG A 131 25.78 -19.16 5.22
N ASN A 132 26.72 -18.21 5.31
CA ASN A 132 28.09 -18.36 4.84
C ASN A 132 29.10 -18.14 5.96
N GLN A 133 30.39 -18.35 5.68
CA GLN A 133 31.46 -18.24 6.67
C GLN A 133 31.52 -16.88 7.40
N GLY A 134 31.08 -15.79 6.76
CA GLY A 134 31.07 -14.44 7.34
C GLY A 134 29.75 -14.05 8.04
N SER A 135 28.76 -14.94 8.09
CA SER A 135 27.45 -14.69 8.71
C SER A 135 27.43 -15.14 10.18
N LEU A 136 26.58 -14.53 11.00
CA LEU A 136 26.40 -14.95 12.40
C LEU A 136 25.84 -16.36 12.53
N SER A 137 25.16 -16.86 11.50
CA SER A 137 24.58 -18.21 11.44
C SER A 137 25.54 -19.26 10.89
N GLY A 138 26.70 -18.85 10.36
CA GLY A 138 27.71 -19.74 9.79
C GLY A 138 27.24 -20.53 8.57
N THR A 139 28.13 -21.42 8.10
CA THR A 139 27.88 -22.35 6.99
C THR A 139 26.94 -23.49 7.40
N ILE A 140 26.48 -24.26 6.41
CA ILE A 140 25.73 -25.49 6.64
C ILE A 140 26.61 -26.70 6.29
N PRO A 141 27.01 -27.54 7.26
CA PRO A 141 27.79 -28.73 6.97
C PRO A 141 26.94 -29.77 6.23
N LEU A 142 27.49 -30.37 5.18
CA LEU A 142 26.86 -31.46 4.43
C LEU A 142 27.17 -32.83 5.06
N PHE A 143 26.26 -33.80 4.92
CA PHE A 143 26.41 -35.13 5.51
C PHE A 143 27.48 -35.96 4.78
N PHE A 144 27.48 -35.90 3.45
CA PHE A 144 28.38 -36.68 2.59
C PHE A 144 29.29 -35.79 1.73
N GLY A 145 29.30 -34.48 1.97
CA GLY A 145 30.07 -33.50 1.20
C GLY A 145 31.59 -33.78 1.10
N ARG A 146 32.16 -34.45 2.10
CA ARG A 146 33.57 -34.91 2.10
C ARG A 146 33.89 -35.92 0.99
N ILE A 147 32.91 -36.69 0.54
CA ILE A 147 33.06 -37.68 -0.53
C ILE A 147 33.04 -36.99 -1.91
N VAL A 148 32.41 -35.81 -2.02
CA VAL A 148 32.11 -35.14 -3.30
C VAL A 148 32.91 -33.82 -3.49
N GLY A 149 33.65 -33.39 -2.48
CA GLY A 149 34.63 -32.28 -2.59
C GLY A 149 34.18 -30.92 -2.05
N SER A 150 32.99 -30.81 -1.46
CA SER A 150 32.53 -29.61 -0.74
C SER A 150 31.99 -30.01 0.62
N GLN A 151 32.56 -29.52 1.71
CA GLN A 151 32.11 -29.86 3.07
C GLN A 151 30.95 -28.98 3.55
N ASP A 152 30.85 -27.78 2.97
CA ASP A 152 29.91 -26.76 3.39
C ASP A 152 29.00 -26.34 2.24
N PHE A 153 27.79 -25.95 2.61
CA PHE A 153 26.82 -25.29 1.77
C PHE A 153 26.58 -23.88 2.29
N GLU A 154 26.71 -22.89 1.39
CA GLU A 154 26.67 -21.46 1.75
C GLU A 154 25.58 -20.67 1.01
N PRO A 155 24.29 -20.92 1.28
CA PRO A 155 23.21 -20.19 0.64
C PRO A 155 23.12 -18.74 1.15
N VAL A 156 22.82 -17.85 0.21
CA VAL A 156 22.46 -16.45 0.47
C VAL A 156 21.13 -16.17 -0.22
N GLN A 157 20.22 -15.50 0.48
CA GLN A 157 18.92 -15.12 -0.04
C GLN A 157 18.64 -13.66 0.30
N LEU A 158 18.25 -12.89 -0.71
CA LEU A 158 17.81 -11.51 -0.55
C LEU A 158 16.28 -11.48 -0.60
N ALA A 159 15.67 -10.77 0.34
CA ALA A 159 14.24 -10.48 0.34
C ALA A 159 14.01 -8.98 0.51
N THR A 160 12.96 -8.45 -0.10
CA THR A 160 12.57 -7.05 0.08
C THR A 160 11.06 -7.01 0.24
N ALA A 161 10.61 -6.37 1.31
CA ALA A 161 9.20 -6.07 1.52
C ALA A 161 9.01 -4.56 1.48
N SER A 162 7.92 -4.12 0.87
CA SER A 162 7.56 -2.72 0.72
C SER A 162 6.12 -2.54 1.19
N PHE A 163 5.80 -1.33 1.62
CA PHE A 163 4.45 -0.90 1.93
C PHE A 163 4.26 0.50 1.36
N LEU A 164 3.02 0.95 1.23
CA LEU A 164 2.70 2.35 1.00
C LEU A 164 1.62 2.74 2.01
N ASN A 165 1.82 3.89 2.63
CA ASN A 165 0.86 4.52 3.50
C ASN A 165 0.43 5.82 2.83
N VAL A 166 -0.86 6.15 2.88
CA VAL A 166 -1.38 7.37 2.24
C VAL A 166 -2.24 8.16 3.23
N ASP A 167 -1.89 9.43 3.44
CA ASP A 167 -2.74 10.40 4.14
C ASP A 167 -3.50 11.24 3.12
N ILE A 168 -4.82 11.27 3.24
CA ILE A 168 -5.72 11.87 2.28
C ILE A 168 -6.46 13.04 2.95
N CYS A 169 -6.53 14.19 2.29
CA CYS A 169 -7.43 15.26 2.69
C CYS A 169 -8.42 15.56 1.57
N LEU A 170 -9.71 15.35 1.86
CA LEU A 170 -10.81 15.72 0.98
C LEU A 170 -11.08 17.22 1.18
N VAL A 171 -11.06 17.99 0.10
CA VAL A 171 -11.29 19.44 0.10
C VAL A 171 -12.52 19.73 -0.73
N LEU A 172 -13.66 19.91 -0.07
CA LEU A 172 -14.97 19.92 -0.70
C LEU A 172 -15.59 21.32 -0.73
N ASP A 173 -16.09 21.70 -1.89
CA ASP A 173 -16.84 22.93 -2.11
C ASP A 173 -18.19 22.90 -1.39
N ARG A 174 -18.43 23.86 -0.49
CA ARG A 174 -19.73 24.14 0.16
C ARG A 174 -20.25 25.52 -0.22
N SER A 175 -19.93 26.01 -1.41
CA SER A 175 -20.53 27.22 -1.98
C SER A 175 -21.99 27.01 -2.36
N SER A 176 -22.79 28.08 -2.34
CA SER A 176 -24.25 27.98 -2.52
C SER A 176 -24.68 27.32 -3.84
N SER A 177 -23.83 27.29 -4.89
CA SER A 177 -24.10 26.54 -6.13
C SER A 177 -24.22 25.03 -5.90
N MET A 178 -23.58 24.49 -4.87
CA MET A 178 -23.66 23.07 -4.52
C MET A 178 -25.06 22.64 -4.05
N LYS A 179 -25.98 23.58 -3.80
CA LYS A 179 -27.40 23.29 -3.54
C LYS A 179 -28.26 23.21 -4.80
N LEU A 180 -27.71 23.61 -5.95
CA LEU A 180 -28.39 23.50 -7.25
C LEU A 180 -28.54 22.03 -7.64
N ARG A 181 -29.43 21.76 -8.59
CA ARG A 181 -29.64 20.38 -9.04
C ARG A 181 -28.41 19.88 -9.79
N ASP A 182 -28.09 18.60 -9.60
CA ASP A 182 -26.96 17.94 -10.26
C ASP A 182 -27.14 17.85 -11.78
N ASP A 183 -28.38 17.77 -12.26
CA ASP A 183 -28.76 17.77 -13.67
C ASP A 183 -28.99 19.17 -14.29
N SER A 184 -28.75 20.24 -13.53
CA SER A 184 -29.06 21.60 -13.98
C SER A 184 -27.86 22.32 -14.60
N ASN A 185 -28.19 23.18 -15.58
CA ASN A 185 -27.27 24.12 -16.19
C ASN A 185 -27.17 25.46 -15.43
N GLU A 186 -27.40 25.44 -14.11
CA GLU A 186 -27.35 26.64 -13.28
C GLU A 186 -25.89 26.90 -12.85
N SER A 187 -25.40 28.13 -13.06
CA SER A 187 -24.00 28.49 -12.80
C SER A 187 -23.73 29.00 -11.39
N GLY A 188 -24.78 29.27 -10.61
CA GLY A 188 -24.68 29.90 -9.30
C GLY A 188 -26.04 30.11 -8.65
N MET A 189 -26.03 30.45 -7.37
CA MET A 189 -27.23 30.70 -6.59
C MET A 189 -27.21 32.13 -6.02
N TYR A 190 -28.29 32.88 -6.24
CA TYR A 190 -28.44 34.24 -5.73
C TYR A 190 -29.26 34.27 -4.44
N LEU A 191 -29.16 35.37 -3.67
CA LEU A 191 -29.91 35.58 -2.42
C LEU A 191 -31.43 35.50 -2.59
N SER A 192 -31.94 35.77 -3.80
CA SER A 192 -33.37 35.70 -4.12
C SER A 192 -33.88 34.29 -4.40
N ASP A 193 -32.98 33.29 -4.50
CA ASP A 193 -33.36 31.91 -4.74
C ASP A 193 -33.98 31.30 -3.47
N SER A 194 -35.15 30.67 -3.61
CA SER A 194 -35.83 30.02 -2.48
C SER A 194 -35.00 28.90 -1.83
N ARG A 195 -34.04 28.31 -2.57
CA ARG A 195 -33.13 27.27 -2.08
C ARG A 195 -32.00 27.83 -1.22
N PHE A 196 -31.69 29.13 -1.30
CA PHE A 196 -30.55 29.74 -0.64
C PHE A 196 -30.59 29.55 0.89
N CYS A 197 -31.75 29.80 1.51
CA CYS A 197 -31.96 29.58 2.95
C CYS A 197 -32.50 28.19 3.29
N SER A 198 -32.40 27.22 2.38
CA SER A 198 -32.78 25.83 2.62
C SER A 198 -31.55 24.94 2.75
N ALA A 199 -31.72 23.79 3.42
CA ALA A 199 -30.78 22.69 3.30
C ALA A 199 -30.77 22.15 1.84
N PRO A 200 -29.67 21.51 1.39
CA PRO A 200 -29.60 20.92 0.06
C PRO A 200 -30.75 19.94 -0.19
N TYR A 201 -31.42 20.06 -1.34
CA TYR A 201 -32.47 19.12 -1.73
C TYR A 201 -31.89 17.76 -2.15
N SER A 202 -32.71 16.72 -2.17
CA SER A 202 -32.26 15.34 -2.44
C SER A 202 -31.64 15.13 -3.82
N ASN A 203 -31.92 16.01 -4.79
CA ASN A 203 -31.35 16.00 -6.14
C ASN A 203 -30.30 17.12 -6.34
N SER A 204 -29.71 17.60 -5.25
CA SER A 204 -28.68 18.64 -5.31
C SER A 204 -27.29 18.06 -5.61
N ARG A 205 -26.40 18.92 -6.11
CA ARG A 205 -24.98 18.62 -6.30
C ARG A 205 -24.32 18.15 -4.99
N TRP A 206 -24.64 18.75 -3.85
CA TRP A 206 -24.12 18.33 -2.55
C TRP A 206 -24.55 16.90 -2.19
N VAL A 207 -25.80 16.53 -2.43
CA VAL A 207 -26.29 15.17 -2.14
C VAL A 207 -25.65 14.14 -3.09
N ALA A 208 -25.43 14.50 -4.36
CA ALA A 208 -24.65 13.68 -5.28
C ALA A 208 -23.21 13.48 -4.81
N LEU A 209 -22.56 14.55 -4.33
CA LEU A 209 -21.23 14.51 -3.73
C LEU A 209 -21.20 13.62 -2.48
N ASP A 210 -22.15 13.76 -1.56
CA ASP A 210 -22.27 12.87 -0.38
C ASP A 210 -22.32 11.40 -0.79
N GLY A 211 -23.15 11.05 -1.79
CA GLY A 211 -23.19 9.71 -2.35
C GLY A 211 -21.83 9.23 -2.89
N ALA A 212 -21.11 10.11 -3.58
CA ALA A 212 -19.78 9.78 -4.12
C ALA A 212 -18.70 9.63 -3.04
N ILE A 213 -18.73 10.46 -1.99
CA ILE A 213 -17.85 10.33 -0.82
C ILE A 213 -18.12 9.02 -0.08
N ARG A 214 -19.38 8.59 0.04
CA ARG A 214 -19.73 7.29 0.64
C ARG A 214 -19.22 6.11 -0.19
N ILE A 215 -19.22 6.23 -1.52
CA ILE A 215 -18.58 5.24 -2.40
C ILE A 215 -17.07 5.19 -2.15
N PHE A 216 -16.43 6.36 -2.02
CA PHE A 216 -15.01 6.48 -1.75
C PHE A 216 -14.62 5.87 -0.39
N THR A 217 -15.29 6.27 0.69
CA THR A 217 -15.01 5.75 2.03
C THR A 217 -15.31 4.26 2.14
N GLN A 218 -16.34 3.76 1.45
CA GLN A 218 -16.62 2.33 1.40
C GLN A 218 -15.50 1.58 0.69
N ALA A 219 -15.06 2.06 -0.49
CA ALA A 219 -13.99 1.42 -1.24
C ALA A 219 -12.67 1.38 -0.45
N LEU A 220 -12.35 2.42 0.33
CA LEU A 220 -11.19 2.39 1.23
C LEU A 220 -11.37 1.38 2.39
N ARG A 221 -12.57 1.32 3.00
CA ARG A 221 -12.88 0.33 4.06
C ARG A 221 -12.80 -1.12 3.60
N ASP A 222 -12.99 -1.36 2.31
CA ASP A 222 -12.92 -2.71 1.72
C ASP A 222 -11.46 -3.18 1.51
N THR A 223 -10.47 -2.30 1.69
CA THR A 223 -9.04 -2.64 1.64
C THR A 223 -8.50 -3.03 3.02
N ASP A 224 -7.39 -3.77 3.05
CA ASP A 224 -6.66 -4.12 4.30
C ASP A 224 -5.73 -2.98 4.78
N ALA A 225 -5.76 -1.82 4.13
CA ALA A 225 -4.87 -0.71 4.42
C ALA A 225 -5.44 0.25 5.49
N ASP A 226 -4.53 0.93 6.19
CA ASP A 226 -4.85 1.91 7.23
C ASP A 226 -4.72 3.34 6.67
N GLU A 227 -5.54 3.73 5.69
CA GLU A 227 -5.58 5.11 5.18
C GLU A 227 -6.14 6.07 6.24
N LYS A 228 -5.47 7.21 6.42
CA LYS A 228 -6.02 8.32 7.21
C LYS A 228 -6.68 9.29 6.26
N VAL A 229 -7.94 9.64 6.55
CA VAL A 229 -8.68 10.63 5.77
C VAL A 229 -9.08 11.80 6.66
N ALA A 230 -8.85 13.02 6.16
CA ALA A 230 -9.35 14.27 6.70
C ALA A 230 -10.41 14.85 5.77
N LEU A 231 -11.28 15.69 6.32
CA LEU A 231 -12.27 16.46 5.58
C LEU A 231 -12.11 17.94 5.87
N VAL A 232 -11.95 18.71 4.82
CA VAL A 232 -12.00 20.16 4.80
C VAL A 232 -13.14 20.59 3.87
N THR A 233 -13.96 21.53 4.33
CA THR A 233 -14.96 22.18 3.48
C THR A 233 -14.69 23.67 3.36
N TYR A 234 -14.86 24.24 2.18
CA TYR A 234 -14.62 25.66 1.92
C TYR A 234 -15.79 26.34 1.24
N SER A 235 -15.96 27.62 1.50
CA SER A 235 -16.89 28.51 0.78
C SER A 235 -16.30 29.91 0.70
N SER A 236 -16.92 30.92 1.30
CA SER A 236 -16.33 32.24 1.54
C SER A 236 -16.77 32.79 2.89
N ASP A 237 -16.11 33.84 3.36
CA ASP A 237 -16.51 34.53 4.59
C ASP A 237 -17.77 35.36 4.34
N LEU A 238 -18.88 34.94 4.96
CA LEU A 238 -20.14 35.69 4.95
C LEU A 238 -20.45 36.33 6.31
N SER A 239 -19.52 36.31 7.26
CA SER A 239 -19.69 36.87 8.61
C SER A 239 -19.91 38.38 8.63
N TYR A 240 -19.57 39.08 7.53
CA TYR A 240 -19.86 40.50 7.35
C TYR A 240 -21.36 40.84 7.42
N TYR A 241 -22.25 39.90 7.07
CA TYR A 241 -23.70 40.13 7.18
C TYR A 241 -24.17 40.01 8.64
N ASN A 242 -24.82 41.07 9.14
CA ASN A 242 -25.40 41.11 10.49
C ASN A 242 -26.87 41.60 10.43
N PRO A 243 -27.88 40.75 10.70
CA PRO A 243 -27.76 39.34 11.11
C PRO A 243 -27.19 38.43 10.00
N PRO A 244 -26.61 37.27 10.36
CA PRO A 244 -26.08 36.32 9.38
C PRO A 244 -27.15 35.86 8.39
N LEU A 245 -26.76 35.69 7.13
CA LEU A 245 -27.67 35.25 6.07
C LEU A 245 -28.27 33.88 6.41
N CYS A 246 -29.60 33.81 6.43
CA CYS A 246 -30.36 32.62 6.79
C CYS A 246 -30.02 32.06 8.20
N GLY A 247 -29.48 32.88 9.10
CA GLY A 247 -29.03 32.42 10.42
C GLY A 247 -27.74 31.58 10.40
N ALA A 248 -27.08 31.47 9.24
CA ALA A 248 -25.89 30.65 9.06
C ALA A 248 -24.62 31.51 9.00
N TYR A 249 -23.62 31.16 9.81
CA TYR A 249 -22.26 31.69 9.69
C TYR A 249 -21.49 30.84 8.69
N SER A 250 -20.68 31.49 7.86
CA SER A 250 -19.81 30.80 6.90
C SER A 250 -18.38 31.25 7.10
N ASP A 251 -17.54 30.31 7.54
CA ASP A 251 -16.09 30.46 7.49
C ASP A 251 -15.61 30.22 6.04
N PRO A 252 -14.52 30.86 5.58
CA PRO A 252 -13.98 30.63 4.25
C PRO A 252 -13.48 29.18 4.07
N SER A 253 -12.98 28.56 5.14
CA SER A 253 -12.57 27.16 5.18
C SER A 253 -12.74 26.59 6.58
N LYS A 254 -13.02 25.29 6.68
CA LYS A 254 -13.21 24.58 7.94
C LYS A 254 -12.62 23.18 7.87
N LEU A 255 -11.83 22.82 8.88
CA LEU A 255 -11.39 21.44 9.10
C LEU A 255 -12.50 20.68 9.84
N ASP A 256 -13.34 19.98 9.09
CA ASP A 256 -14.51 19.27 9.60
C ASP A 256 -14.15 17.96 10.29
N SER A 257 -13.15 17.26 9.77
CA SER A 257 -12.56 16.09 10.41
C SER A 257 -11.05 16.08 10.22
N THR A 258 -10.33 15.90 11.31
CA THR A 258 -8.89 15.63 11.31
C THR A 258 -8.56 14.26 10.70
N LEU A 259 -7.31 14.08 10.27
CA LEU A 259 -6.77 12.83 9.74
C LEU A 259 -7.00 11.68 10.70
N HIS A 260 -7.72 10.65 10.25
CA HIS A 260 -8.07 9.50 11.06
C HIS A 260 -8.48 8.29 10.20
N THR A 261 -8.31 7.07 10.73
CA THR A 261 -8.69 5.82 10.03
C THR A 261 -10.18 5.50 10.14
N ASN A 262 -10.86 5.94 11.21
CA ASN A 262 -12.32 5.87 11.30
C ASN A 262 -13.01 6.82 10.29
N LEU A 263 -13.36 6.28 9.13
CA LEU A 263 -13.99 7.01 8.03
C LEU A 263 -15.45 7.40 8.28
N SER A 264 -16.13 6.84 9.29
CA SER A 264 -17.49 7.27 9.64
C SER A 264 -17.55 8.71 10.17
N ARG A 265 -16.41 9.26 10.61
CA ARG A 265 -16.27 10.68 10.97
C ARG A 265 -16.49 11.59 9.77
N ILE A 266 -16.11 11.16 8.57
CA ILE A 266 -16.31 11.90 7.32
C ILE A 266 -17.81 11.89 6.98
N GLU A 267 -18.42 10.71 7.00
CA GLU A 267 -19.85 10.51 6.69
C GLU A 267 -20.74 11.33 7.62
N GLY A 268 -20.46 11.33 8.93
CA GLY A 268 -21.21 12.15 9.89
C GLY A 268 -21.09 13.66 9.63
N LYS A 269 -19.95 14.14 9.12
CA LYS A 269 -19.80 15.54 8.72
C LYS A 269 -20.55 15.86 7.42
N MET A 270 -20.58 14.93 6.47
CA MET A 270 -21.40 15.10 5.26
C MET A 270 -22.90 15.20 5.61
N ASP A 271 -23.36 14.42 6.60
CA ASP A 271 -24.74 14.48 7.12
C ASP A 271 -25.06 15.85 7.77
N ASP A 272 -24.14 16.42 8.56
CA ASP A 272 -24.29 17.77 9.14
C ASP A 272 -24.59 18.82 8.06
N TYR A 273 -23.90 18.75 6.91
CA TYR A 273 -24.11 19.67 5.77
C TYR A 273 -25.33 19.29 4.92
N ARG A 274 -25.75 18.03 4.90
CA ARG A 274 -26.96 17.61 4.20
C ARG A 274 -28.22 18.16 4.87
N ASP A 275 -28.22 18.24 6.19
CA ASP A 275 -29.38 18.66 6.97
C ASP A 275 -29.31 20.15 7.40
N GLY A 276 -28.13 20.77 7.29
CA GLY A 276 -27.87 22.14 7.68
C GLY A 276 -28.08 23.20 6.58
N VAL A 277 -28.23 24.45 7.00
CA VAL A 277 -28.20 25.62 6.12
C VAL A 277 -26.80 26.24 6.15
N TRP A 278 -26.18 26.33 4.98
CA TRP A 278 -24.86 26.94 4.77
C TRP A 278 -24.87 27.72 3.46
N ASN A 279 -24.05 28.76 3.34
CA ASN A 279 -23.99 29.59 2.14
C ASN A 279 -22.57 30.13 1.94
N GLY A 280 -22.25 30.53 0.72
CA GLY A 280 -20.97 31.19 0.43
C GLY A 280 -20.59 31.10 -1.03
N ASN A 281 -19.51 31.78 -1.36
CA ASN A 281 -18.87 31.72 -2.66
C ASN A 281 -17.82 30.60 -2.68
N THR A 282 -16.92 30.62 -3.65
CA THR A 282 -16.01 29.52 -4.02
C THR A 282 -14.56 29.96 -3.82
N TYR A 283 -14.08 29.88 -2.58
CA TYR A 283 -12.70 30.24 -2.18
C TYR A 283 -11.82 28.99 -2.05
N ILE A 284 -11.49 28.38 -3.19
CA ILE A 284 -10.77 27.09 -3.28
C ILE A 284 -9.43 27.13 -2.53
N GLU A 285 -8.67 28.22 -2.69
CA GLU A 285 -7.38 28.42 -2.03
C GLU A 285 -7.46 28.25 -0.50
N ALA A 286 -8.49 28.81 0.15
CA ALA A 286 -8.65 28.71 1.60
C ALA A 286 -8.82 27.25 2.07
N GLY A 287 -9.59 26.46 1.31
CA GLY A 287 -9.74 25.03 1.51
C GLY A 287 -8.42 24.29 1.38
N MET A 288 -7.69 24.54 0.28
CA MET A 288 -6.40 23.90 0.02
C MET A 288 -5.35 24.23 1.09
N ARG A 289 -5.24 25.49 1.54
CA ARG A 289 -4.29 25.86 2.60
C ARG A 289 -4.61 25.20 3.95
N THR A 290 -5.89 25.07 4.28
CA THR A 290 -6.34 24.36 5.49
C THR A 290 -5.99 22.88 5.41
N ALA A 291 -6.21 22.27 4.25
CA ALA A 291 -5.89 20.88 3.99
C ALA A 291 -4.38 20.61 4.01
N LEU A 292 -3.58 21.51 3.43
CA LEU A 292 -2.12 21.45 3.48
C LEU A 292 -1.61 21.46 4.93
N THR A 293 -2.18 22.35 5.76
CA THR A 293 -1.85 22.42 7.19
C THR A 293 -2.15 21.11 7.91
N GLU A 294 -3.27 20.45 7.60
CA GLU A 294 -3.61 19.15 8.18
C GLU A 294 -2.69 18.02 7.68
N LEU A 295 -2.37 18.00 6.38
CA LEU A 295 -1.46 17.03 5.77
C LEU A 295 0.00 17.18 6.22
N GLN A 296 0.37 18.33 6.79
CA GLN A 296 1.67 18.57 7.41
C GLN A 296 1.61 18.56 8.94
N HIS A 297 0.48 18.18 9.54
CA HIS A 297 0.31 18.30 10.98
C HIS A 297 1.28 17.35 11.73
N PRO A 298 2.12 17.85 12.66
CA PRO A 298 3.29 17.14 13.18
C PRO A 298 3.01 15.87 13.99
N THR A 299 1.76 15.65 14.40
CA THR A 299 1.36 14.46 15.18
C THR A 299 0.21 13.67 14.58
N ARG A 300 -0.42 14.19 13.52
CA ARG A 300 -1.61 13.56 12.90
C ARG A 300 -1.26 12.98 11.54
N SER A 301 -0.45 13.71 10.79
CA SER A 301 0.17 13.25 9.56
C SER A 301 1.27 12.23 9.85
N ARG A 302 1.40 11.23 8.98
CA ARG A 302 2.44 10.19 8.99
C ARG A 302 3.69 10.65 8.25
N ASP A 303 4.85 10.68 8.86
CA ASP A 303 6.08 11.15 8.20
C ASP A 303 6.46 10.32 6.97
N PHE A 304 6.11 9.02 6.96
CA PHE A 304 6.48 8.11 5.87
C PHE A 304 5.33 7.84 4.88
N ALA A 305 4.18 8.50 5.05
CA ALA A 305 3.05 8.37 4.14
C ALA A 305 3.12 9.40 3.00
N ASP A 306 2.77 8.95 1.80
CA ASP A 306 2.51 9.87 0.68
C ASP A 306 1.27 10.73 1.02
N LYS A 307 1.30 12.00 0.60
CA LYS A 307 0.25 12.99 0.92
C LYS A 307 -0.59 13.26 -0.30
N ILE A 308 -1.90 13.07 -0.19
CA ILE A 308 -2.84 13.28 -1.27
C ILE A 308 -3.91 14.26 -0.85
N MET A 309 -4.12 15.29 -1.65
CA MET A 309 -5.26 16.18 -1.56
C MET A 309 -6.22 15.89 -2.71
N ILE A 310 -7.51 15.73 -2.42
CA ILE A 310 -8.55 15.62 -3.43
C ILE A 310 -9.43 16.86 -3.30
N VAL A 311 -9.24 17.82 -4.20
CA VAL A 311 -10.01 19.07 -4.22
C VAL A 311 -11.14 18.99 -5.24
N LEU A 312 -12.34 19.37 -4.84
CA LEU A 312 -13.53 19.33 -5.68
C LEU A 312 -14.22 20.69 -5.69
N THR A 313 -14.62 21.16 -6.88
CA THR A 313 -15.48 22.33 -7.07
C THR A 313 -16.57 22.09 -8.11
N ASP A 314 -17.73 22.74 -7.97
CA ASP A 314 -18.78 22.76 -8.99
C ASP A 314 -18.85 24.06 -9.81
N GLY A 315 -17.94 24.99 -9.55
CA GLY A 315 -18.03 26.35 -10.08
C GLY A 315 -16.68 26.94 -10.47
N HIS A 316 -16.70 28.27 -10.64
CA HIS A 316 -15.51 29.06 -10.86
C HIS A 316 -15.02 29.61 -9.52
N GLN A 317 -13.71 29.54 -9.31
CA GLN A 317 -13.09 30.28 -8.23
C GLN A 317 -13.42 31.76 -8.38
N ASN A 318 -13.91 32.36 -7.31
CA ASN A 318 -14.30 33.77 -7.26
C ASN A 318 -13.54 34.56 -6.19
N GLU A 319 -12.77 33.86 -5.34
CA GLU A 319 -11.91 34.44 -4.31
C GLU A 319 -10.59 33.64 -4.24
N GLY A 320 -9.46 34.35 -4.13
CA GLY A 320 -8.11 33.75 -4.01
C GLY A 320 -7.48 33.26 -5.32
N ASP A 321 -6.42 32.48 -5.18
CA ASP A 321 -5.66 31.81 -6.24
C ASP A 321 -5.38 30.33 -5.89
N ALA A 322 -6.16 29.41 -6.46
CA ALA A 322 -5.97 27.99 -6.22
C ALA A 322 -4.67 27.44 -6.82
N LEU A 323 -4.14 28.08 -7.87
CA LEU A 323 -2.89 27.65 -8.49
C LEU A 323 -1.72 27.96 -7.56
N ASP A 324 -1.75 29.10 -6.86
CA ASP A 324 -0.75 29.42 -5.82
C ASP A 324 -0.74 28.37 -4.71
N ALA A 325 -1.91 28.04 -4.14
CA ALA A 325 -2.00 26.98 -3.13
C ALA A 325 -1.57 25.60 -3.67
N ALA A 326 -1.76 25.32 -4.96
CA ALA A 326 -1.29 24.08 -5.58
C ALA A 326 0.25 24.03 -5.66
N ASN A 327 0.90 25.15 -5.96
CA ASN A 327 2.37 25.23 -5.94
C ASN A 327 2.91 25.00 -4.53
N ASP A 328 2.29 25.61 -3.51
CA ASP A 328 2.67 25.36 -2.11
C ASP A 328 2.48 23.88 -1.71
N CYS A 329 1.42 23.24 -2.20
CA CYS A 329 1.22 21.80 -2.01
C CYS A 329 2.34 20.99 -2.68
N SER A 330 2.73 21.34 -3.91
CA SER A 330 3.84 20.70 -4.62
C SER A 330 5.16 20.82 -3.86
N ASP A 331 5.48 22.03 -3.39
CA ASP A 331 6.69 22.30 -2.61
C ASP A 331 6.71 21.53 -1.29
N ALA A 332 5.54 21.26 -0.73
CA ALA A 332 5.34 20.41 0.44
C ALA A 332 5.34 18.89 0.16
N GLY A 333 5.44 18.47 -1.10
CA GLY A 333 5.35 17.05 -1.48
C GLY A 333 3.93 16.47 -1.43
N VAL A 334 2.90 17.30 -1.49
CA VAL A 334 1.49 16.91 -1.54
C VAL A 334 1.01 16.82 -2.98
N ILE A 335 0.49 15.67 -3.36
CA ILE A 335 -0.12 15.45 -4.68
C ILE A 335 -1.57 15.95 -4.65
N VAL A 336 -1.94 16.86 -5.57
CA VAL A 336 -3.31 17.39 -5.64
C VAL A 336 -4.06 16.81 -6.83
N HIS A 337 -5.05 15.95 -6.57
CA HIS A 337 -6.06 15.58 -7.56
C HIS A 337 -7.20 16.59 -7.53
N ALA A 338 -7.60 17.06 -8.71
CA ALA A 338 -8.68 18.03 -8.85
C ALA A 338 -9.90 17.40 -9.52
N ILE A 339 -11.08 17.66 -8.98
CA ILE A 339 -12.36 17.22 -9.52
C ILE A 339 -13.20 18.46 -9.82
N THR A 340 -13.76 18.48 -11.02
CA THR A 340 -14.77 19.47 -11.43
C THR A 340 -16.11 18.78 -11.59
N PHE A 341 -17.15 19.38 -11.04
CA PHE A 341 -18.49 18.82 -11.04
C PHE A 341 -19.51 19.77 -11.69
N SER A 342 -20.44 19.24 -12.48
CA SER A 342 -21.38 19.99 -13.33
C SER A 342 -20.73 20.56 -14.60
N SER A 343 -21.57 20.87 -15.59
CA SER A 343 -21.15 21.46 -16.86
C SER A 343 -20.57 22.87 -16.77
N PHE A 344 -20.72 23.56 -15.63
CA PHE A 344 -20.28 24.94 -15.42
C PHE A 344 -18.94 25.07 -14.69
N ALA A 345 -18.40 23.99 -14.14
CA ALA A 345 -17.17 24.05 -13.37
C ALA A 345 -15.96 24.43 -14.24
N ASP A 346 -15.01 25.17 -13.66
CA ASP A 346 -13.81 25.63 -14.34
C ASP A 346 -12.77 24.51 -14.54
N GLN A 347 -12.94 23.76 -15.63
CA GLN A 347 -12.05 22.66 -15.97
C GLN A 347 -10.62 23.08 -16.29
N ASN A 348 -10.42 24.30 -16.84
CA ASN A 348 -9.09 24.75 -17.23
C ASN A 348 -8.27 25.11 -15.99
N THR A 349 -8.85 25.89 -15.08
CA THR A 349 -8.19 26.27 -13.83
C THR A 349 -7.87 25.05 -12.99
N MET A 350 -8.83 24.14 -12.80
CA MET A 350 -8.62 22.93 -11.99
C MET A 350 -7.65 21.94 -12.62
N ARG A 351 -7.51 21.93 -13.96
CA ARG A 351 -6.46 21.18 -14.64
C ARG A 351 -5.07 21.75 -14.36
N ASN A 352 -4.93 23.07 -14.34
CA ASN A 352 -3.67 23.72 -13.98
C ASN A 352 -3.31 23.45 -12.51
N VAL A 353 -4.29 23.51 -11.60
CA VAL A 353 -4.14 23.14 -10.18
C VAL A 353 -3.60 21.72 -10.02
N ALA A 354 -4.23 20.73 -10.67
CA ALA A 354 -3.76 19.35 -10.59
C ALA A 354 -2.35 19.17 -11.18
N ASN A 355 -2.08 19.78 -12.34
CA ASN A 355 -0.77 19.68 -12.99
C ASN A 355 0.35 20.31 -12.16
N ALA A 356 0.08 21.44 -11.49
CA ALA A 356 1.05 22.14 -10.67
C ALA A 356 1.56 21.30 -9.49
N ALA A 357 0.70 20.45 -8.93
CA ALA A 357 1.03 19.56 -7.81
C ALA A 357 1.18 18.09 -8.22
N GLY A 358 1.47 17.81 -9.50
CA GLY A 358 1.76 16.45 -9.99
C GLY A 358 0.59 15.46 -9.93
N GLY A 359 -0.64 15.93 -9.74
CA GLY A 359 -1.84 15.11 -9.71
C GLY A 359 -2.57 15.04 -11.05
N ARG A 360 -3.86 14.70 -10.98
CA ARG A 360 -4.73 14.50 -12.16
C ARG A 360 -6.03 15.27 -12.00
N HIS A 361 -6.52 15.79 -13.12
CA HIS A 361 -7.83 16.42 -13.21
C HIS A 361 -8.89 15.42 -13.70
N TYR A 362 -10.03 15.45 -13.04
CA TYR A 362 -11.21 14.65 -13.36
C TYR A 362 -12.42 15.58 -13.55
N HIS A 363 -13.33 15.19 -14.43
CA HIS A 363 -14.56 15.92 -14.68
C HIS A 363 -15.76 15.00 -14.60
N ALA A 364 -16.75 15.40 -13.81
CA ALA A 364 -18.03 14.73 -13.66
C ALA A 364 -19.15 15.68 -14.09
N HIS A 365 -19.96 15.25 -15.06
CA HIS A 365 -21.08 16.06 -15.55
C HIS A 365 -22.35 15.85 -14.70
N ASP A 366 -22.47 14.71 -14.02
CA ASP A 366 -23.59 14.34 -13.16
C ASP A 366 -23.12 13.51 -11.95
N GLY A 367 -24.05 13.18 -11.04
CA GLY A 367 -23.74 12.42 -9.83
C GLY A 367 -23.24 11.00 -10.08
N ILE A 368 -23.63 10.38 -11.19
CA ILE A 368 -23.19 9.02 -11.56
C ILE A 368 -21.71 9.07 -11.95
N ALA A 369 -21.34 9.97 -12.86
CA ALA A 369 -19.96 10.19 -13.27
C ALA A 369 -19.08 10.60 -12.08
N LEU A 370 -19.62 11.37 -11.13
CA LEU A 370 -18.90 11.73 -9.91
C LEU A 370 -18.60 10.50 -9.04
N GLY A 371 -19.57 9.62 -8.86
CA GLY A 371 -19.37 8.33 -8.17
C GLY A 371 -18.32 7.45 -8.86
N ASP A 372 -18.28 7.44 -10.18
CA ASP A 372 -17.26 6.70 -10.95
C ASP A 372 -15.85 7.27 -10.75
N VAL A 373 -15.70 8.60 -10.74
CA VAL A 373 -14.42 9.28 -10.46
C VAL A 373 -13.91 8.91 -9.06
N PHE A 374 -14.76 8.99 -8.04
CA PHE A 374 -14.36 8.64 -6.68
C PHE A 374 -14.04 7.14 -6.53
N ARG A 375 -14.73 6.26 -7.26
CA ARG A 375 -14.39 4.83 -7.32
C ARG A 375 -13.03 4.60 -7.97
N GLU A 376 -12.71 5.31 -9.06
CA GLU A 376 -11.40 5.25 -9.69
C GLU A 376 -10.30 5.73 -8.74
N LEU A 377 -10.49 6.86 -8.06
CA LEU A 377 -9.53 7.40 -7.10
C LEU A 377 -9.28 6.44 -5.94
N ALA A 378 -10.34 5.87 -5.35
CA ALA A 378 -10.20 4.88 -4.29
C ALA A 378 -9.45 3.63 -4.78
N ALA A 379 -9.74 3.14 -5.99
CA ALA A 379 -9.04 2.01 -6.57
C ALA A 379 -7.55 2.31 -6.89
N GLN A 380 -7.22 3.53 -7.29
CA GLN A 380 -5.83 3.95 -7.47
C GLN A 380 -5.09 3.97 -6.13
N ILE A 381 -5.72 4.50 -5.07
CA ILE A 381 -5.15 4.52 -3.71
C ILE A 381 -4.97 3.09 -3.19
N ALA A 382 -5.99 2.24 -3.30
CA ALA A 382 -5.94 0.84 -2.88
C ALA A 382 -4.80 0.06 -3.57
N ARG A 383 -4.60 0.27 -4.88
CA ARG A 383 -3.48 -0.35 -5.62
C ARG A 383 -2.10 0.15 -5.21
N LEU A 384 -2.03 1.32 -4.58
CA LEU A 384 -0.78 1.78 -3.99
C LEU A 384 -0.55 1.04 -2.67
N THR A 385 -1.59 0.81 -1.86
CA THR A 385 -1.44 0.32 -0.49
C THR A 385 -1.47 -1.21 -0.33
N GLU A 386 -1.98 -1.96 -1.32
CA GLU A 386 -1.93 -3.43 -1.44
C GLU A 386 -0.62 -3.96 -2.06
#